data_AF-A0A6I4VEI9-F1
#
_entry.id   AF-A0A6I4VEI9-F1
#
_cell.length_a   1.000
_cell.length_b   1.000
_cell.length_c   1.000
_cell.angle_alpha   90.00
_cell.angle_beta   90.00
_cell.angle_gamma   90.00
#
_symmetry.space_group_name_H-M   'P 1'
#
loop_
_entity.id
_entity.type
_entity.pdbx_description
1 polymer ?
#
loop_
_entity_poly.entity_id
_entity_poly.type
_entity_poly.pdbx_seq_one_letter_code
_entity_poly.pdbx_strand_id
1 'polypeptide(L)' 'MQSLDTLRLSRFDVIFIALNQHGKSVKCHFHTSALNELDAAFIFGQNNQGKDYVVFEVVPVN' A
#
# COMPACT_ATOMS: atom_id res chain seq x y z
N MET A 1 -0.51 16.93 -22.48
CA MET A 1 -1.66 16.01 -22.49
C MET A 1 -1.10 14.61 -22.31
N GLN A 2 -1.17 14.02 -21.12
CA GLN A 2 -0.78 12.62 -20.92
C GLN A 2 -1.80 11.76 -21.67
N SER A 3 -1.36 10.95 -22.65
CA SER A 3 -2.25 10.06 -23.38
C SER A 3 -2.67 8.89 -22.47
N LEU A 4 -3.94 8.48 -22.58
CA LEU A 4 -4.51 7.35 -21.83
C LEU A 4 -3.73 6.03 -22.05
N ASP A 5 -2.95 5.92 -23.13
CA ASP A 5 -2.09 4.78 -23.47
C ASP A 5 -0.92 4.53 -22.50
N THR A 6 -0.70 5.43 -21.52
CA THR A 6 0.41 5.31 -20.55
C THR A 6 -0.04 5.00 -19.11
N LEU A 7 -1.32 4.76 -18.84
CA LEU A 7 -1.82 4.31 -17.52
C LEU A 7 -1.57 2.81 -17.31
N ARG A 8 -0.30 2.39 -17.36
CA ARG A 8 0.06 1.04 -16.95
C ARG A 8 0.18 1.01 -15.44
N LEU A 9 -0.74 0.29 -14.80
CA LEU A 9 -0.63 0.02 -13.37
C LEU A 9 0.52 -0.97 -13.13
N SER A 10 1.36 -0.64 -12.17
CA SER A 10 2.40 -1.51 -11.62
C SER A 10 1.88 -2.14 -10.33
N ARG A 11 2.38 -3.34 -10.00
CA ARG A 11 2.06 -3.98 -8.71
C ARG A 11 3.04 -3.49 -7.65
N PHE A 12 2.53 -3.26 -6.46
CA PHE A 12 3.29 -2.82 -5.29
C PHE A 12 2.89 -3.64 -4.07
N ASP A 13 3.85 -3.84 -3.18
CA ASP A 13 3.67 -4.41 -1.85
C ASP A 13 3.86 -3.29 -0.82
N VAL A 14 2.78 -2.96 -0.12
CA VAL A 14 2.78 -2.00 0.99
C VAL A 14 3.07 -2.77 2.26
N ILE A 15 4.26 -2.53 2.81
CA ILE A 15 4.74 -3.14 4.04
C ILE A 15 4.39 -2.20 5.19
N PHE A 16 3.67 -2.72 6.19
CA PHE A 16 3.19 -1.89 7.30
C PHE A 16 3.27 -2.63 8.64
N ILE A 17 3.26 -1.88 9.73
CA ILE A 17 3.18 -2.39 11.09
C ILE A 17 1.80 -2.07 11.64
N ALA A 18 1.09 -3.06 12.19
CA ALA A 18 -0.21 -2.90 12.82
C ALA A 18 -0.33 -3.78 14.07
N LEU A 19 -1.33 -3.50 14.91
CA LEU A 19 -1.65 -4.36 16.05
C LEU A 19 -2.54 -5.52 15.63
N ASN A 20 -2.22 -6.73 16.08
CA ASN A 20 -3.11 -7.88 15.95
C ASN A 20 -4.23 -7.83 17.02
N GLN A 21 -5.16 -8.78 16.96
CA GLN A 21 -6.28 -8.89 17.93
C GLN A 21 -5.85 -9.06 19.40
N HIS A 22 -4.57 -9.34 19.66
CA HIS A 22 -4.00 -9.47 21.00
C HIS A 22 -3.17 -8.24 21.42
N GLY A 23 -3.22 -7.14 20.65
CA GLY A 23 -2.46 -5.93 20.93
C GLY A 23 -0.95 -6.04 20.68
N LYS A 24 -0.50 -7.03 19.91
CA LYS A 24 0.92 -7.19 19.53
C LYS A 24 1.18 -6.56 18.17
N SER A 25 2.25 -5.77 18.07
CA SER A 25 2.73 -5.22 16.80
C SER A 25 3.23 -6.34 15.89
N VAL A 26 2.74 -6.37 14.66
CA VAL A 26 3.10 -7.33 13.63
C VAL A 26 3.42 -6.61 12.32
N LYS A 27 4.39 -7.16 11.57
CA LYS A 27 4.73 -6.68 10.23
C LYS A 27 3.84 -7.40 9.20
N CYS A 28 3.16 -6.63 8.37
CA CYS A 28 2.14 -7.07 7.43
C CYS A 28 2.43 -6.56 6.02
N HIS A 29 1.78 -7.19 5.04
CA HIS A 29 1.95 -6.93 3.61
C HIS A 29 0.59 -6.72 2.96
N PHE A 30 0.48 -5.70 2.09
CA PHE A 30 -0.73 -5.41 1.32
C PHE A 30 -0.36 -5.17 -0.14
N HIS A 31 -0.78 -6.08 -1.01
CA HIS A 31 -0.51 -6.02 -2.43
C HIS A 31 -1.58 -5.19 -3.15
N THR A 32 -1.17 -4.19 -3.92
CA THR A 32 -2.07 -3.36 -4.72
C THR A 32 -1.48 -3.01 -6.07
N SER A 33 -2.32 -2.62 -7.01
CA SER A 33 -1.90 -2.05 -8.28
C SER A 33 -2.08 -0.54 -8.26
N ALA A 34 -1.06 0.21 -8.64
CA ALA A 34 -1.05 1.67 -8.62
C ALA A 34 -0.14 2.23 -9.72
N LEU A 35 -0.11 3.56 -9.88
CA LEU A 35 0.78 4.20 -10.86
C LEU A 35 2.20 4.38 -10.32
N ASN A 36 2.34 4.54 -9.00
CA ASN A 36 3.61 4.66 -8.28
C ASN A 36 3.42 4.22 -6.81
N GLU A 37 4.49 4.27 -6.03
CA GLU A 37 4.55 3.88 -4.62
C GLU A 37 3.65 4.74 -3.72
N LEU A 38 3.54 6.05 -4.02
CA LEU A 38 2.72 6.98 -3.23
C LEU A 38 1.23 6.70 -3.44
N ASP A 39 0.83 6.42 -4.68
CA ASP A 39 -0.54 6.03 -5.00
C ASP A 39 -0.88 4.68 -4.35
N ALA A 40 0.06 3.73 -4.31
CA ALA A 40 -0.12 2.47 -3.60
C ALA A 40 -0.32 2.67 -2.08
N ALA A 41 0.51 3.52 -1.46
CA ALA A 41 0.36 3.90 -0.05
C ALA A 41 -0.99 4.59 0.22
N PHE A 42 -1.40 5.50 -0.67
CA PHE A 42 -2.66 6.21 -0.57
C PHE A 42 -3.86 5.26 -0.67
N ILE A 43 -3.88 4.36 -1.66
CA ILE A 43 -4.91 3.33 -1.82
C ILE A 43 -4.99 2.44 -0.57
N PHE A 44 -3.84 1.98 -0.05
CA PHE A 44 -3.78 1.23 1.19
C PHE A 44 -4.42 2.02 2.35
N GLY A 45 -4.11 3.31 2.47
CA GLY A 45 -4.62 4.15 3.53
C GLY A 45 -6.13 4.36 3.46
N GLN A 46 -6.68 4.58 2.26
CA GLN A 46 -8.12 4.67 2.03
C GLN A 46 -8.84 3.36 2.41
N ASN A 47 -8.26 2.22 2.03
CA ASN A 47 -8.83 0.90 2.34
C ASN A 47 -8.79 0.55 3.84
N ASN A 48 -7.88 1.17 4.60
CA ASN A 48 -7.68 0.92 6.03
C ASN A 48 -8.06 2.14 6.88
N GLN A 49 -8.98 2.98 6.42
CA GLN A 49 -9.41 4.16 7.16
C GLN A 49 -9.92 3.78 8.57
N GLY A 50 -9.47 4.54 9.58
CA GLY A 50 -9.84 4.31 10.98
C GLY A 50 -9.14 3.12 11.64
N LYS A 51 -8.12 2.54 11.00
CA LYS A 51 -7.24 1.53 11.59
C LYS A 51 -5.93 2.17 12.03
N ASP A 52 -5.37 1.67 13.13
CA ASP A 52 -4.05 2.06 13.61
C ASP A 52 -2.98 1.22 12.91
N TYR A 53 -2.15 1.88 12.10
CA TYR A 53 -1.00 1.28 11.45
C TYR A 53 0.06 2.36 11.15
N VAL A 54 1.27 1.89 10.84
CA VAL A 54 2.34 2.71 10.27
C VAL A 54 2.86 2.03 9.01
N VAL A 55 2.82 2.74 7.88
CA VAL A 55 3.47 2.27 6.65
C VAL A 55 4.98 2.30 6.86
N PHE A 56 5.63 1.15 6.70
CA PHE A 56 7.07 0.99 6.85
C PHE A 56 7.78 1.26 5.52
N GLU A 57 7.28 0.67 4.44
CA GLU A 57 7.89 0.76 3.10
C GLU A 57 6.84 0.41 2.03
N VAL A 58 7.03 0.90 0.81
CA VAL A 58 6.27 0.45 -0.36
C VAL A 58 7.26 0.08 -1.45
N VAL A 59 7.17 -1.17 -1.93
CA VAL A 59 8.12 -1.71 -2.91
C VAL A 59 7.39 -2.20 -4.17
N PRO A 60 7.96 -2.00 -5.37
CA PRO A 60 7.44 -2.63 -6.58
C PRO A 60 7.52 -4.16 -6.51
N VAL A 61 6.51 -4.83 -7.04
CA VAL A 61 6.49 -6.30 -7.19
C VAL A 61 6.64 -6.62 -8.67
N ASN A 62 7.75 -7.28 -9.00
CA ASN A 62 8.06 -7.73 -10.37
C ASN A 62 7.18 -8.90 -10.81
#